data_AF-A0AAN6ENL8-F1
#
_entry.id   AF-A0AAN6ENL8-F1
#
_cell.length_a   1.000
_cell.length_b   1.000
_cell.length_c   1.000
_cell.angle_alpha   90.00
_cell.angle_beta   90.00
_cell.angle_gamma   90.00
#
_symmetry.space_group_name_H-M   'P 1'
#
loop_
_entity.id
_entity.type
_entity.pdbx_description
1 polymer ?
#
loop_
_entity_poly.entity_id
_entity_poly.type
_entity_poly.pdbx_seq_one_letter_code
_entity_poly.pdbx_strand_id
1 'polypeptide(L)'
;MADAGDETDWEDESDSESETETEHQGGSNVDLDILRGRMDGNIMAAMSHHAHLIAGSVFPLALIKRLAESAMMVHFNRKYRIHKEALRVLRHGIEFHIIQMLAATGILAQHARRSTIRLDDMILAAFLLNRARDDADDE
;
A
#
# COMPACT_ATOMS: atom_id res chain seq x y z
N MET A 1 53.32 -26.23 -18.43
CA MET A 1 54.21 -25.06 -18.59
C MET A 1 53.97 -24.46 -19.96
N ALA A 2 54.14 -23.14 -20.11
CA ALA A 2 53.46 -22.18 -21.01
C ALA A 2 52.15 -21.68 -20.36
N ASP A 3 52.05 -20.54 -19.67
CA ASP A 3 52.68 -19.20 -19.76
C ASP A 3 52.29 -18.41 -21.01
N ALA A 4 51.33 -17.49 -20.81
CA ALA A 4 51.06 -16.31 -21.63
C ALA A 4 50.20 -15.39 -20.77
N GLY A 5 50.85 -14.41 -20.16
CA GLY A 5 50.21 -13.32 -19.43
C GLY A 5 49.40 -12.41 -20.35
N ASP A 6 48.40 -11.77 -19.76
CA ASP A 6 47.76 -10.57 -20.30
C ASP A 6 47.65 -9.58 -19.14
N GLU A 7 48.67 -8.75 -19.03
CA GLU A 7 48.74 -7.61 -18.12
C GLU A 7 47.98 -6.46 -18.78
N THR A 8 46.71 -6.31 -18.47
CA THR A 8 46.00 -5.06 -18.77
C THR A 8 46.36 -4.01 -17.73
N ASP A 9 47.20 -3.10 -18.20
CA ASP A 9 47.62 -1.82 -17.63
C ASP A 9 46.39 -0.98 -17.24
N TRP A 10 46.26 -0.68 -15.94
CA TRP A 10 45.31 0.31 -15.45
C TRP A 10 46.04 1.64 -15.35
N GLU A 11 46.04 2.39 -16.45
CA GLU A 11 46.53 3.76 -16.41
C GLU A 11 45.62 4.63 -15.53
N ASP A 12 46.26 5.14 -14.48
CA ASP A 12 45.82 6.12 -13.52
C ASP A 12 45.88 7.51 -14.17
N GLU A 13 44.75 7.98 -14.71
CA GLU A 13 44.56 9.41 -15.00
C GLU A 13 43.74 10.04 -13.88
N SER A 14 44.45 10.30 -12.79
CA SER A 14 44.06 11.29 -11.80
C SER A 14 44.20 12.69 -12.40
N ASP A 15 43.10 13.27 -12.89
CA ASP A 15 42.97 14.72 -13.02
C ASP A 15 41.78 15.22 -12.22
N SER A 16 42.13 15.89 -11.12
CA SER A 16 41.26 16.59 -10.20
C SER A 16 40.98 17.99 -10.73
N GLU A 17 39.72 18.34 -11.02
CA GLU A 17 39.28 19.74 -10.98
C GLU A 17 37.83 19.87 -10.45
N SER A 18 37.78 20.45 -9.24
CA SER A 18 36.80 21.40 -8.70
C SER A 18 35.31 21.05 -8.68
N GLU A 19 34.86 20.84 -7.45
CA GLU A 19 33.58 21.24 -6.86
C GLU A 19 32.69 22.16 -7.72
N THR A 20 31.54 21.63 -8.14
CA THR A 20 30.28 22.33 -7.87
C THR A 20 29.30 21.31 -7.30
N GLU A 21 29.09 21.39 -5.99
CA GLU A 21 27.89 20.86 -5.35
C GLU A 21 26.68 21.56 -5.97
N THR A 22 26.14 21.01 -7.05
CA THR A 22 24.72 21.20 -7.32
C THR A 22 23.99 20.15 -6.51
N GLU A 23 23.71 20.50 -5.25
CA GLU A 23 22.56 19.94 -4.54
C GLU A 23 21.34 20.06 -5.46
N HIS A 24 21.01 19.00 -6.18
CA HIS A 24 19.66 18.81 -6.68
C HIS A 24 18.76 18.40 -5.50
N GLN A 25 18.60 19.32 -4.55
CA GLN A 25 17.42 19.41 -3.72
C GLN A 25 16.26 19.77 -4.65
N GLY A 26 15.54 18.76 -5.12
CA GLY A 26 14.42 18.98 -6.04
C GLY A 26 13.66 17.74 -6.46
N GLY A 27 13.78 16.62 -5.73
CA GLY A 27 12.87 15.49 -5.87
C GLY A 27 11.58 15.78 -5.12
N SER A 28 10.53 16.11 -5.85
CA SER A 28 9.24 16.61 -5.37
C SER A 28 8.53 15.72 -4.34
N ASN A 29 8.71 16.00 -3.04
CA ASN A 29 7.73 15.58 -2.01
C ASN A 29 6.34 16.19 -2.24
N VAL A 30 6.25 17.24 -3.04
CA VAL A 30 5.04 18.01 -3.35
C VAL A 30 3.97 17.19 -4.11
N ASP A 31 4.32 16.08 -4.76
CA ASP A 31 3.35 15.28 -5.54
C ASP A 31 2.61 14.24 -4.67
N LEU A 32 3.28 13.67 -3.66
CA LEU A 32 2.71 12.63 -2.80
C LEU A 32 1.67 13.19 -1.83
N ASP A 33 1.90 14.37 -1.26
CA ASP A 33 0.95 15.01 -0.34
C ASP A 33 -0.33 15.46 -1.07
N ILE A 34 -0.22 15.91 -2.32
CA ILE A 34 -1.37 16.26 -3.17
C ILE A 34 -2.16 15.00 -3.56
N LEU A 35 -1.46 13.93 -3.93
CA LEU A 35 -2.07 12.63 -4.19
C LEU A 35 -2.80 12.08 -2.96
N ARG A 36 -2.18 12.18 -1.79
CA ARG A 36 -2.77 11.82 -0.49
C ARG A 36 -4.02 12.63 -0.19
N GLY A 37 -3.98 13.96 -0.27
CA GLY A 37 -5.16 14.80 -0.02
C GLY A 37 -6.32 14.50 -0.97
N ARG A 38 -6.03 14.16 -2.23
CA ARG A 38 -7.04 13.66 -3.19
C ARG A 38 -7.57 12.27 -2.83
N MET A 39 -6.72 11.37 -2.32
CA MET A 39 -7.14 10.06 -1.84
C MET A 39 -8.07 10.20 -0.64
N ASP A 40 -7.73 11.00 0.36
CA ASP A 40 -8.55 11.15 1.57
C ASP A 40 -9.94 11.73 1.27
N GLY A 41 -10.02 12.78 0.44
CA GLY A 41 -11.30 13.39 0.05
C GLY A 41 -12.21 12.45 -0.76
N ASN A 42 -11.61 11.66 -1.67
CA ASN A 42 -12.38 10.73 -2.51
C ASN A 42 -12.71 9.42 -1.81
N ILE A 43 -11.84 8.93 -0.91
CA ILE A 43 -12.16 7.81 -0.01
C ILE A 43 -13.34 8.22 0.86
N MET A 44 -13.32 9.40 1.49
CA MET A 44 -14.45 9.91 2.28
C MET A 44 -15.76 9.97 1.48
N ALA A 45 -15.71 10.42 0.22
CA ALA A 45 -16.89 10.41 -0.66
C ALA A 45 -17.36 8.99 -1.00
N ALA A 46 -16.45 8.07 -1.33
CA ALA A 46 -16.75 6.67 -1.57
C ALA A 46 -17.34 5.99 -0.31
N MET A 47 -16.84 6.34 0.87
CA MET A 47 -17.32 5.85 2.17
C MET A 47 -18.71 6.39 2.52
N SER A 48 -19.02 7.65 2.19
CA SER A 48 -20.35 8.25 2.36
C SER A 48 -21.41 7.51 1.52
N HIS A 49 -21.07 7.13 0.29
CA HIS A 49 -21.91 6.26 -0.53
C HIS A 49 -22.00 4.82 0.02
N HIS A 50 -20.95 4.33 0.69
CA HIS A 50 -20.92 2.99 1.27
C HIS A 50 -21.73 2.85 2.58
N ALA A 51 -21.90 3.93 3.34
CA ALA A 51 -22.76 3.96 4.53
C ALA A 51 -24.23 3.60 4.19
N HIS A 52 -24.67 3.85 2.95
CA HIS A 52 -25.99 3.47 2.45
C HIS A 52 -26.07 2.05 1.84
N LEU A 53 -24.93 1.36 1.66
CA LEU A 53 -24.84 0.01 1.05
C LEU A 53 -24.82 -1.14 2.06
N ILE A 54 -25.18 -0.90 3.33
CA ILE A 54 -25.35 -1.94 4.37
C ILE A 54 -26.52 -2.91 4.05
N ALA A 55 -27.18 -2.77 2.88
CA ALA A 55 -28.21 -3.67 2.39
C ALA A 55 -27.68 -4.92 1.65
N GLY A 56 -26.38 -5.04 1.36
CA GLY A 56 -25.84 -6.19 0.62
C GLY A 56 -24.36 -6.47 0.90
N SER A 57 -24.08 -7.28 1.91
CA SER A 57 -22.72 -7.78 2.16
C SER A 57 -22.26 -8.67 1.01
N VAL A 58 -21.04 -8.41 0.53
CA VAL A 58 -20.43 -9.11 -0.61
C VAL A 58 -19.87 -10.47 -0.18
N PHE A 59 -19.40 -10.59 1.07
CA PHE A 59 -18.80 -11.84 1.56
C PHE A 59 -19.79 -12.72 2.34
N PRO A 60 -19.88 -14.02 2.02
CA PRO A 60 -20.64 -14.97 2.82
C PRO A 60 -20.10 -15.07 4.25
N LEU A 61 -20.98 -15.09 5.25
CA LEU A 61 -20.57 -15.18 6.67
C LEU A 61 -19.76 -16.45 6.98
N ALA A 62 -20.00 -17.54 6.23
CA ALA A 62 -19.23 -18.78 6.35
C ALA A 62 -17.76 -18.62 5.92
N LEU A 63 -17.50 -17.78 4.91
CA LEU A 63 -16.13 -17.45 4.48
C LEU A 63 -15.40 -16.68 5.59
N ILE A 64 -16.08 -15.67 6.14
CA ILE A 64 -15.54 -14.86 7.25
C ILE A 64 -15.23 -15.72 8.47
N LYS A 65 -16.11 -16.67 8.81
CA LYS A 65 -15.88 -17.64 9.89
C LYS A 65 -14.60 -18.45 9.66
N ARG A 66 -14.46 -19.05 8.46
CA ARG A 66 -13.28 -19.86 8.12
C ARG A 66 -12.00 -19.04 8.17
N LEU A 67 -12.03 -17.81 7.65
CA LEU A 67 -10.90 -16.89 7.69
C LEU A 67 -10.52 -16.56 9.14
N ALA A 68 -11.50 -16.21 9.97
CA ALA A 68 -11.26 -15.87 11.37
C ALA A 68 -10.72 -17.06 12.19
N GLU A 69 -11.28 -18.26 12.01
CA GLU A 69 -10.78 -19.48 12.66
C GLU A 69 -9.34 -19.81 12.19
N SER A 70 -9.03 -19.60 10.92
CA SER A 70 -7.68 -19.82 10.37
C SER A 70 -6.69 -18.81 10.95
N ALA A 71 -7.03 -17.52 10.98
CA ALA A 71 -6.21 -16.47 11.59
C ALA A 71 -5.97 -16.76 13.08
N MET A 72 -7.00 -17.20 13.81
CA MET A 72 -6.85 -17.58 15.21
C MET A 72 -5.90 -18.75 15.42
N MET A 73 -5.94 -19.76 14.55
CA MET A 73 -5.01 -20.87 14.57
C MET A 73 -3.57 -20.43 14.23
N VAL A 74 -3.40 -19.59 13.22
CA VAL A 74 -2.06 -19.13 12.78
C VAL A 74 -1.39 -18.26 13.84
N HIS A 75 -2.13 -17.29 14.41
CA HIS A 75 -1.53 -16.29 15.30
C HIS A 75 -1.57 -16.66 16.79
N PHE A 76 -2.50 -17.53 17.20
CA PHE A 76 -2.69 -17.87 18.61
C PHE A 76 -2.68 -19.38 18.90
N ASN A 77 -2.48 -20.22 17.87
CA ASN A 77 -2.48 -21.69 17.97
C ASN A 77 -3.67 -22.26 18.77
N ARG A 78 -4.84 -21.64 18.62
CA ARG A 78 -6.01 -21.98 19.43
C ARG A 78 -7.30 -21.92 18.64
N LYS A 79 -8.15 -22.92 18.86
CA LYS A 79 -9.52 -22.96 18.32
C LYS A 79 -10.45 -22.13 19.19
N TYR A 80 -11.04 -21.09 18.61
CA TYR A 80 -12.06 -20.26 19.26
C TYR A 80 -13.44 -20.53 18.66
N ARG A 81 -14.48 -20.49 19.51
CA ARG A 81 -15.86 -20.37 19.05
C ARG A 81 -16.17 -18.89 18.91
N ILE A 82 -16.41 -18.44 17.68
CA ILE A 82 -16.67 -17.03 17.40
C ILE A 82 -18.18 -16.79 17.32
N HIS A 83 -18.67 -15.82 18.09
CA HIS A 83 -20.09 -15.47 18.12
C HIS A 83 -20.55 -14.95 16.74
N LYS A 84 -21.81 -15.24 16.37
CA LYS A 84 -22.35 -14.83 15.06
C LYS A 84 -22.32 -13.32 14.84
N GLU A 85 -22.63 -12.53 15.88
CA GLU A 85 -22.56 -11.06 15.79
C GLU A 85 -21.12 -10.56 15.65
N ALA A 86 -20.15 -11.19 16.32
CA ALA A 86 -18.74 -10.87 16.13
C ALA A 86 -18.28 -11.13 14.69
N LEU A 87 -18.77 -12.22 14.07
CA LEU A 87 -18.53 -12.48 12.65
C LEU A 87 -19.15 -11.43 11.72
N ARG A 88 -20.32 -10.87 12.08
CA ARG A 88 -20.95 -9.79 11.30
C ARG A 88 -20.16 -8.49 11.39
N VAL A 89 -19.68 -8.14 12.59
CA VAL A 89 -18.81 -6.99 12.81
C VAL A 89 -17.50 -7.16 12.04
N LEU A 90 -16.86 -8.33 12.15
CA LEU A 90 -15.63 -8.63 11.42
C LEU A 90 -15.82 -8.55 9.91
N ARG A 91 -16.92 -9.11 9.40
CA ARG A 91 -17.28 -9.04 7.99
C ARG A 91 -17.38 -7.59 7.52
N HIS A 92 -18.10 -6.76 8.27
CA HIS A 92 -18.26 -5.35 7.95
C HIS A 92 -16.91 -4.62 7.93
N GLY A 93 -16.06 -4.86 8.94
CA GLY A 93 -14.72 -4.27 8.97
C GLY A 93 -13.83 -4.68 7.79
N ILE A 94 -13.88 -5.96 7.39
CA ILE A 94 -13.15 -6.47 6.22
C ILE A 94 -13.66 -5.83 4.93
N GLU A 95 -14.99 -5.79 4.73
CA GLU A 95 -15.60 -5.19 3.55
C GLU A 95 -15.20 -3.72 3.44
N PHE A 96 -15.39 -2.97 4.53
CA PHE A 96 -15.03 -1.57 4.62
C PHE A 96 -13.57 -1.32 4.26
N HIS A 97 -12.64 -2.08 4.85
CA HIS A 97 -11.21 -1.94 4.58
C HIS A 97 -10.86 -2.26 3.12
N ILE A 98 -11.45 -3.31 2.54
CA ILE A 98 -11.24 -3.65 1.12
C ILE A 98 -11.71 -2.51 0.22
N ILE A 99 -12.84 -1.86 0.52
CA ILE A 99 -13.35 -0.77 -0.30
C ILE A 99 -12.46 0.46 -0.19
N GLN A 100 -11.95 0.78 1.00
CA GLN A 100 -10.97 1.85 1.17
C GLN A 100 -9.72 1.61 0.33
N MET A 101 -9.18 0.38 0.38
CA MET A 101 -8.04 -0.03 -0.44
C MET A 101 -8.35 0.05 -1.95
N LEU A 102 -9.53 -0.40 -2.38
CA LEU A 102 -9.93 -0.35 -3.79
C LEU A 102 -10.15 1.09 -4.29
N ALA A 103 -10.72 1.97 -3.45
CA ALA A 103 -10.88 3.37 -3.78
C ALA A 103 -9.51 4.07 -3.93
N ALA A 104 -8.62 3.85 -2.96
CA ALA A 104 -7.24 4.34 -2.98
C ALA A 104 -6.49 3.90 -4.26
N THR A 105 -6.52 2.61 -4.55
CA THR A 105 -5.85 2.04 -5.74
C THR A 105 -6.47 2.49 -7.06
N GLY A 106 -7.79 2.66 -7.10
CA GLY A 106 -8.50 3.22 -8.24
C GLY A 106 -8.05 4.64 -8.58
N ILE A 107 -7.81 5.48 -7.56
CA ILE A 107 -7.30 6.84 -7.73
C ILE A 107 -5.90 6.84 -8.33
N LEU A 108 -5.02 5.96 -7.86
CA LEU A 108 -3.66 5.84 -8.39
C LEU A 108 -3.66 5.35 -9.84
N ALA A 109 -4.49 4.36 -10.17
CA ALA A 109 -4.67 3.91 -11.55
C ALA A 109 -5.19 5.04 -12.45
N GLN A 110 -6.17 5.82 -11.96
CA GLN A 110 -6.72 6.98 -12.67
C GLN A 110 -5.67 8.09 -12.87
N HIS A 111 -4.84 8.36 -11.85
CA HIS A 111 -3.74 9.32 -11.95
C HIS A 111 -2.73 8.89 -13.02
N ALA A 112 -2.44 7.60 -13.10
CA ALA A 112 -1.64 7.00 -14.17
C ALA A 112 -2.37 6.88 -15.53
N ARG A 113 -3.58 7.45 -15.66
CA ARG A 113 -4.45 7.40 -16.85
C ARG A 113 -4.75 5.97 -17.33
N ARG A 114 -4.87 5.03 -16.40
CA ARG A 114 -5.21 3.62 -16.66
C ARG A 114 -6.60 3.31 -16.14
N SER A 115 -7.30 2.42 -16.84
CA SER A 115 -8.58 1.84 -16.41
C SER A 115 -8.42 0.51 -15.66
N THR A 116 -7.19 0.01 -15.54
CA THR A 116 -6.86 -1.25 -14.87
C THR A 116 -6.00 -0.98 -13.64
N ILE A 117 -6.45 -1.49 -12.50
CA ILE A 117 -5.68 -1.52 -11.25
C ILE A 117 -4.56 -2.56 -11.39
N ARG A 118 -3.32 -2.14 -11.12
CA ARG A 118 -2.13 -3.00 -11.12
C ARG A 118 -1.65 -3.24 -9.70
N LEU A 119 -0.76 -4.23 -9.54
CA LEU A 119 -0.13 -4.53 -8.25
C LEU A 119 0.62 -3.31 -7.69
N ASP A 120 1.31 -2.54 -8.53
CA ASP A 120 2.03 -1.34 -8.10
C ASP A 120 1.10 -0.28 -7.49
N ASP A 121 -0.13 -0.15 -8.02
CA ASP A 121 -1.15 0.75 -7.43
C ASP A 121 -1.55 0.26 -6.03
N MET A 122 -1.71 -1.06 -5.85
CA MET A 122 -2.02 -1.68 -4.56
C MET A 122 -0.92 -1.47 -3.52
N ILE A 123 0.34 -1.64 -3.92
CA ILE A 123 1.50 -1.45 -3.06
C ILE A 123 1.61 0.02 -2.64
N LEU A 124 1.51 0.94 -3.60
CA LEU A 124 1.60 2.37 -3.33
C LEU A 124 0.43 2.86 -2.46
N ALA A 125 -0.80 2.40 -2.72
CA ALA A 125 -1.94 2.71 -1.87
C ALA A 125 -1.74 2.22 -0.43
N ALA A 126 -1.25 0.98 -0.24
CA ALA A 126 -0.99 0.43 1.08
C ALA A 126 0.08 1.24 1.83
N PHE A 127 1.15 1.64 1.14
CA PHE A 127 2.19 2.50 1.70
C PHE A 127 1.63 3.85 2.16
N LEU A 128 0.84 4.52 1.31
CA LEU A 128 0.27 5.83 1.62
C LEU A 128 -0.73 5.78 2.78
N LEU A 129 -1.57 4.73 2.84
CA LEU A 129 -2.55 4.56 3.92
C LEU A 129 -1.91 4.23 5.27
N ASN A 130 -0.82 3.45 5.28
CA ASN A 130 -0.08 3.16 6.50
C ASN A 130 0.70 4.39 6.98
N ARG A 131 1.34 5.13 6.07
CA ARG A 131 2.05 6.38 6.40
C ARG A 131 1.10 7.43 6.99
N ALA A 132 -0.12 7.54 6.45
CA ALA A 132 -1.13 8.45 6.98
C ALA A 132 -1.59 8.10 8.41
N ARG A 133 -1.46 6.82 8.81
CA ARG A 133 -1.78 6.38 10.16
C ARG A 133 -0.64 6.72 11.13
N ASP A 134 0.61 6.48 10.73
CA ASP A 134 1.77 6.81 11.54
C ASP A 134 1.84 8.33 11.82
N ASP A 135 1.59 9.17 10.80
CA ASP A 135 1.56 10.63 10.95
C ASP A 135 0.42 11.12 11.88
N ALA A 136 -0.68 10.36 12.01
CA ALA A 136 -1.83 10.71 12.86
C ALA A 136 -1.69 10.21 14.31
N ASP A 137 -0.84 9.21 14.54
CA ASP A 137 -0.53 8.70 15.88
C ASP A 137 0.57 9.56 16.58
N ASP A 138 1.27 10.42 15.81
CA ASP A 138 2.32 11.35 16.29
C ASP A 138 1.82 12.78 16.62
N GLU A 139 0.53 13.08 16.48
CA GLU A 139 -0.16 14.33 16.90
C GLU A 139 -0.93 14.20 18.21
#